data_AF-A0A1G1HLT2-F1
#
_entry.id   AF-A0A1G1HLT2-F1
#
_cell.length_a   1.000
_cell.length_b   1.000
_cell.length_c   1.000
_cell.angle_alpha   90.00
_cell.angle_beta   90.00
_cell.angle_gamma   90.00
#
_symmetry.space_group_name_H-M   'P 1'
#
loop_
_entity.id
_entity.type
_entity.pdbx_description
1 polymer ?
#
loop_
_entity_poly.entity_id
_entity_poly.type
_entity_poly.pdbx_seq_one_letter_code
_entity_poly.pdbx_strand_id
1 'polypeptide(L)'
;MIIVVLLIIIGLTLLVIGSHWLVSGAVVFARVFGVSQLVIGLTIVTAGTSLPEVATSVVAAIRGERDIAIGNVVGSNIFNILAVLGLSSIISSDGITVASHALRFDIPVMIAVAIICLPIFFTGGIIARWEGILLFSYYCIYTAYIVLQAMHHAFLPMLRMITVVFLPVTILAVMIQTMLYLRKKGNSDY
;
A
#
# COMPACT_ATOMS: atom_id res chain seq x y z
N MET A 1 -33.84 -2.39 -3.58
CA MET A 1 -32.68 -2.70 -4.46
C MET A 1 -32.20 -1.48 -5.23
N ILE A 2 -33.04 -0.81 -6.03
CA ILE A 2 -32.66 0.40 -6.80
C ILE A 2 -32.07 1.52 -5.94
N ILE A 3 -32.68 1.81 -4.78
CA ILE A 3 -32.17 2.85 -3.86
C ILE A 3 -30.75 2.54 -3.36
N VAL A 4 -30.45 1.28 -3.06
CA VAL A 4 -29.11 0.87 -2.58
C VAL A 4 -28.08 1.06 -3.69
N VAL A 5 -28.40 0.65 -4.92
CA VAL A 5 -27.52 0.86 -6.08
C VAL A 5 -27.27 2.35 -6.31
N LEU A 6 -28.30 3.19 -6.24
CA LEU A 6 -28.16 4.65 -6.34
C LEU A 6 -27.25 5.21 -5.25
N LEU A 7 -27.43 4.80 -3.99
CA LEU A 7 -26.57 5.24 -2.88
C LEU A 7 -25.11 4.82 -3.07
N ILE A 8 -24.87 3.61 -3.58
CA ILE A 8 -23.51 3.12 -3.89
C ILE A 8 -22.88 4.00 -4.97
N ILE A 9 -23.58 4.26 -6.08
CA ILE A 9 -23.08 5.09 -7.17
C ILE A 9 -22.75 6.50 -6.68
N ILE A 10 -23.69 7.15 -5.99
CA ILE A 10 -23.50 8.50 -5.46
C ILE A 10 -22.33 8.52 -4.46
N GLY A 11 -22.25 7.55 -3.56
CA GLY A 11 -21.17 7.44 -2.58
C GLY A 11 -19.80 7.29 -3.25
N LEU A 12 -19.67 6.41 -4.24
CA LEU A 12 -18.43 6.26 -5.02
C LEU A 12 -18.07 7.54 -5.78
N THR A 13 -19.04 8.18 -6.44
CA THR A 13 -18.79 9.42 -7.17
C THR A 13 -18.30 10.53 -6.23
N LEU A 14 -18.95 10.72 -5.08
CA LEU A 14 -18.54 11.70 -4.09
C LEU A 14 -17.15 11.40 -3.53
N LEU A 15 -16.84 10.12 -3.31
CA LEU A 15 -15.53 9.70 -2.81
C LEU A 15 -14.41 10.00 -3.83
N VAL A 16 -14.64 9.68 -5.11
CA VAL A 16 -13.68 9.97 -6.19
C VAL A 16 -13.46 11.47 -6.34
N ILE A 17 -14.54 12.27 -6.42
CA ILE A 17 -14.45 13.72 -6.53
C ILE A 17 -13.75 14.33 -5.30
N GLY A 18 -14.12 13.88 -4.10
CA GLY A 18 -13.52 14.33 -2.85
C GLY A 18 -12.02 14.04 -2.79
N SER A 19 -11.60 12.85 -3.23
CA SER A 19 -10.18 12.50 -3.33
C SER A 19 -9.44 13.41 -4.32
N HIS A 20 -10.04 13.69 -5.48
CA HIS A 20 -9.44 14.56 -6.49
C HIS A 20 -9.27 15.99 -5.97
N TRP A 21 -10.28 16.54 -5.29
CA TRP A 21 -10.20 17.87 -4.67
C TRP A 21 -9.15 17.94 -3.57
N LEU A 22 -9.07 16.91 -2.71
CA LEU A 22 -8.05 16.83 -1.66
C LEU A 22 -6.64 16.85 -2.25
N VAL A 23 -6.38 16.00 -3.26
CA VAL A 23 -5.07 15.92 -3.94
C VAL A 23 -4.75 17.23 -4.63
N SER A 24 -5.69 17.79 -5.37
CA SER A 24 -5.49 19.07 -6.08
C SER A 24 -5.15 20.20 -5.13
N GLY A 25 -5.87 20.31 -4.01
CA GLY A 25 -5.60 21.28 -2.95
C GLY A 25 -4.22 21.08 -2.32
N ALA A 26 -3.89 19.84 -1.95
CA ALA A 26 -2.58 19.50 -1.39
C ALA A 26 -1.42 19.83 -2.34
N VAL A 27 -1.58 19.57 -3.64
CA VAL A 27 -0.61 19.94 -4.68
C VAL A 27 -0.45 21.46 -4.81
N VAL A 28 -1.52 22.24 -4.68
CA VAL A 28 -1.44 23.72 -4.67
C VAL A 28 -0.66 24.20 -3.46
N PHE A 29 -0.99 23.73 -2.25
CA PHE A 29 -0.27 24.10 -1.03
C PHE A 29 1.21 23.72 -1.11
N ALA A 30 1.54 22.50 -1.54
CA ALA A 30 2.92 22.04 -1.67
C ALA A 30 3.74 22.94 -2.62
N ARG A 31 3.14 23.38 -3.73
CA ARG A 31 3.79 24.34 -4.65
C ARG A 31 4.03 25.70 -4.01
N VAL A 32 3.07 26.22 -3.24
CA VAL A 32 3.23 27.48 -2.50
C VAL A 32 4.34 27.39 -1.45
N PHE A 33 4.49 26.23 -0.80
CA PHE A 33 5.60 25.96 0.12
C PHE A 33 6.95 25.67 -0.56
N GLY A 34 7.04 25.79 -1.89
CA GLY A 34 8.28 25.59 -2.64
C GLY A 34 8.71 24.13 -2.79
N VAL A 35 7.81 23.17 -2.56
CA VAL A 35 8.08 21.74 -2.78
C VAL A 35 8.21 21.48 -4.28
N SER A 36 9.25 20.75 -4.69
CA SER A 36 9.50 20.46 -6.10
C SER A 36 8.40 19.57 -6.70
N GLN A 37 8.11 19.77 -7.98
CA GLN A 37 7.12 18.97 -8.73
C GLN A 37 7.42 17.47 -8.68
N LEU A 38 8.71 17.12 -8.65
CA LEU A 38 9.17 15.73 -8.53
C LEU A 38 8.78 15.14 -7.17
N VAL A 39 8.98 15.86 -6.06
CA VAL A 39 8.58 15.39 -4.73
C VAL A 39 7.07 15.30 -4.63
N ILE A 40 6.33 16.28 -5.17
CA ILE A 40 4.86 16.26 -5.21
C ILE A 40 4.34 15.03 -5.96
N GLY A 41 4.92 14.75 -7.14
CA GLY A 41 4.56 13.59 -7.96
C GLY A 41 4.78 12.28 -7.22
N LEU A 42 5.95 12.11 -6.59
CA LEU A 42 6.34 10.89 -5.89
C LEU A 42 5.62 10.66 -4.55
N THR A 43 4.96 11.69 -4.01
CA THR A 43 4.32 11.62 -2.68
C THR A 43 2.81 11.87 -2.77
N ILE A 44 2.40 13.12 -2.98
CA ILE A 44 1.00 13.56 -2.90
C ILE A 44 0.18 12.93 -4.03
N VAL A 45 0.70 12.94 -5.26
CA VAL A 45 -0.04 12.41 -6.41
C VAL A 45 -0.15 10.88 -6.32
N THR A 46 0.96 10.19 -6.06
CA THR A 46 0.97 8.73 -5.89
C THR A 46 0.13 8.27 -4.69
N ALA A 47 0.17 8.95 -3.55
CA ALA A 47 -0.74 8.64 -2.45
C ALA A 47 -2.20 8.96 -2.81
N GLY A 48 -2.40 10.00 -3.60
CA GLY A 48 -3.69 10.49 -4.08
C GLY A 48 -4.52 9.45 -4.82
N THR A 49 -3.87 8.62 -5.65
CA THR A 49 -4.55 7.59 -6.43
C THR A 49 -5.14 6.47 -5.59
N SER A 50 -4.65 6.29 -4.35
CA SER A 50 -5.14 5.26 -3.42
C SER A 50 -5.97 5.83 -2.28
N LEU A 51 -6.28 7.13 -2.30
CA LEU A 51 -7.07 7.79 -1.25
C LEU A 51 -8.50 7.25 -1.15
N PRO A 52 -9.24 7.01 -2.25
CA PRO A 52 -10.56 6.40 -2.16
C PRO A 52 -10.52 5.06 -1.41
N GLU A 53 -9.55 4.21 -1.74
CA GLU A 53 -9.35 2.89 -1.16
C GLU A 53 -8.96 2.97 0.32
N VAL A 54 -8.06 3.90 0.67
CA VAL A 54 -7.71 4.14 2.08
C VAL A 54 -8.95 4.62 2.85
N ALA A 55 -9.73 5.55 2.30
CA ALA A 55 -10.93 6.05 2.93
C ALA A 55 -11.98 4.96 3.13
N THR A 56 -12.25 4.11 2.13
CA THR A 56 -13.18 2.98 2.27
C THR A 56 -12.69 1.96 3.29
N SER A 57 -11.40 1.58 3.26
CA SER A 57 -10.81 0.64 4.23
C SER A 57 -10.82 1.18 5.66
N VAL A 58 -10.54 2.47 5.87
CA VAL A 58 -10.57 3.10 7.19
C VAL A 58 -12.00 3.14 7.74
N VAL A 59 -12.98 3.55 6.93
CA VAL A 59 -14.38 3.58 7.35
C VAL A 59 -14.88 2.16 7.67
N ALA A 60 -14.54 1.16 6.85
CA ALA A 60 -14.87 -0.23 7.12
C ALA A 60 -14.24 -0.73 8.42
N ALA A 61 -12.96 -0.43 8.65
CA ALA A 61 -12.26 -0.80 9.88
C ALA A 61 -12.86 -0.15 11.14
N ILE A 62 -13.23 1.14 11.07
CA ILE A 62 -13.89 1.85 12.18
C ILE A 62 -15.27 1.24 12.49
N ARG A 63 -16.00 0.78 11.47
CA ARG A 63 -17.30 0.11 11.62
C ARG A 63 -17.18 -1.34 12.10
N GLY A 64 -15.97 -1.88 12.26
CA GLY A 64 -15.75 -3.28 12.63
C GLY A 64 -15.88 -4.26 11.45
N GLU A 65 -16.07 -3.76 10.22
CA GLU A 65 -16.23 -4.54 8.99
C GLU A 65 -14.86 -4.92 8.41
N ARG A 66 -14.12 -5.76 9.14
CA ARG A 66 -12.72 -6.09 8.83
C ARG A 66 -12.56 -6.82 7.50
N ASP A 67 -13.49 -7.71 7.17
CA ASP A 67 -13.47 -8.46 5.91
C ASP A 67 -13.59 -7.52 4.70
N ILE A 68 -14.40 -6.47 4.81
CA ILE A 68 -14.53 -5.43 3.78
C ILE A 68 -13.22 -4.64 3.66
N ALA A 69 -12.60 -4.26 4.79
CA ALA A 69 -11.36 -3.51 4.77
C ALA A 69 -10.21 -4.30 4.12
N ILE A 70 -10.07 -5.60 4.42
CA ILE A 70 -9.06 -6.49 3.84
C ILE A 70 -9.39 -6.79 2.38
N GLY A 71 -10.65 -7.09 2.08
CA GLY A 71 -11.12 -7.34 0.72
C GLY A 71 -10.84 -6.16 -0.21
N ASN A 72 -11.02 -4.92 0.26
CA ASN A 72 -10.65 -3.72 -0.48
C ASN A 72 -9.13 -3.62 -0.73
N VAL A 73 -8.30 -3.80 0.29
CA VAL A 73 -6.84 -3.72 0.14
C VAL A 73 -6.29 -4.79 -0.82
N VAL A 74 -6.68 -6.05 -0.61
CA VAL A 74 -6.20 -7.18 -1.43
C VAL A 74 -6.81 -7.11 -2.84
N GLY A 75 -8.11 -6.84 -2.93
CA GLY A 75 -8.84 -6.76 -4.19
C GLY A 75 -8.31 -5.67 -5.11
N SER A 76 -8.06 -4.46 -4.60
CA SER A 76 -7.53 -3.35 -5.42
C SER A 76 -6.13 -3.63 -5.95
N ASN A 77 -5.25 -4.31 -5.18
CA ASN A 77 -3.93 -4.70 -5.67
C ASN A 77 -4.00 -5.77 -6.76
N ILE A 78 -4.87 -6.78 -6.58
CA ILE A 78 -5.11 -7.80 -7.62
C ILE A 78 -5.67 -7.16 -8.88
N PHE A 79 -6.65 -6.26 -8.75
CA PHE A 79 -7.24 -5.54 -9.88
C PHE A 79 -6.20 -4.68 -10.61
N ASN A 80 -5.33 -3.97 -9.88
CA ASN A 80 -4.28 -3.16 -10.48
C ASN A 80 -3.26 -4.00 -11.28
N ILE A 81 -2.88 -5.18 -10.78
CA ILE A 81 -1.93 -6.04 -11.48
C ILE A 81 -2.59 -6.75 -12.67
N LEU A 82 -3.76 -7.37 -12.46
CA LEU A 82 -4.39 -8.21 -13.49
C LEU A 82 -5.16 -7.38 -14.52
N ALA A 83 -5.96 -6.42 -14.06
CA ALA A 83 -6.81 -5.64 -14.93
C ALA A 83 -6.02 -4.45 -15.50
N VAL A 84 -5.52 -3.55 -14.65
CA VAL A 84 -4.89 -2.30 -15.13
C VAL A 84 -3.58 -2.61 -15.85
N LEU A 85 -2.62 -3.26 -15.21
CA LEU A 85 -1.33 -3.58 -15.80
C LEU A 85 -1.47 -4.63 -16.92
N GLY A 86 -2.27 -5.67 -16.71
CA GLY A 86 -2.54 -6.69 -17.72
C GLY A 86 -3.15 -6.11 -19.00
N LEU A 87 -4.23 -5.32 -18.92
CA LEU A 87 -4.81 -4.66 -20.10
C LEU A 87 -3.84 -3.65 -20.71
N SER A 88 -3.13 -2.86 -19.90
CA SER A 88 -2.12 -1.91 -20.41
C SER A 88 -1.03 -2.63 -21.21
N SER A 89 -0.64 -3.84 -20.79
CA SER A 89 0.38 -4.63 -21.48
C SER A 89 -0.10 -5.21 -22.82
N ILE A 90 -1.40 -5.52 -22.93
CA ILE A 90 -2.01 -6.01 -24.18
C ILE A 90 -2.18 -4.85 -25.18
N ILE A 91 -2.56 -3.67 -24.69
CA ILE A 91 -2.81 -2.48 -25.53
C ILE A 91 -1.50 -1.84 -26.01
N SER A 92 -0.44 -1.90 -25.21
CA SER A 92 0.86 -1.32 -25.59
C SER A 92 1.56 -2.18 -26.64
N SER A 93 1.66 -1.66 -27.87
CA SER A 93 2.31 -2.34 -29.00
C SER A 93 3.79 -2.63 -28.77
N ASP A 94 4.49 -1.75 -28.05
CA ASP A 94 5.93 -1.86 -27.77
C ASP A 94 6.21 -2.49 -26.39
N GLY A 95 5.17 -2.99 -25.72
CA GLY A 95 5.24 -3.47 -24.33
C GLY A 95 5.33 -2.33 -23.31
N ILE A 96 5.48 -2.67 -22.03
CA ILE A 96 5.64 -1.70 -20.94
C ILE A 96 7.12 -1.60 -20.61
N THR A 97 7.70 -0.43 -20.83
CA THR A 97 9.10 -0.17 -20.48
C THR A 97 9.25 -0.11 -18.95
N VAL A 98 10.05 -1.01 -18.40
CA VAL A 98 10.31 -1.09 -16.97
C VAL A 98 11.73 -0.58 -16.69
N ALA A 99 11.85 0.38 -15.77
CA ALA A 99 13.15 0.89 -15.36
C ALA A 99 14.01 -0.25 -14.73
N SER A 100 15.31 -0.27 -15.03
CA SER A 100 16.24 -1.27 -14.48
C SER A 100 16.31 -1.24 -12.95
N HIS A 101 16.11 -0.06 -12.35
CA HIS A 101 15.99 0.10 -10.90
C HIS A 101 14.75 -0.63 -10.36
N ALA A 102 13.60 -0.48 -11.02
CA ALA A 102 12.37 -1.13 -10.61
C ALA A 102 12.48 -2.66 -10.64
N LEU A 103 13.14 -3.21 -11.66
CA LEU A 103 13.39 -4.66 -11.76
C LEU A 103 14.31 -5.18 -10.65
N ARG A 104 15.34 -4.41 -10.27
CA ARG A 104 16.38 -4.86 -9.33
C ARG A 104 16.04 -4.57 -7.87
N PHE A 105 15.16 -3.62 -7.59
CA PHE A 105 14.87 -3.17 -6.24
C PHE A 105 13.37 -3.08 -5.94
N ASP A 106 12.63 -2.24 -6.67
CA ASP A 106 11.24 -1.92 -6.30
C ASP A 106 10.32 -3.16 -6.38
N ILE A 107 10.39 -3.93 -7.47
CA ILE A 107 9.60 -5.16 -7.66
C ILE A 107 9.97 -6.24 -6.63
N PRO A 108 11.25 -6.59 -6.42
CA PRO A 108 11.63 -7.53 -5.36
C PRO A 108 11.15 -7.12 -3.96
N VAL A 109 11.23 -5.83 -3.62
CA VAL A 109 10.73 -5.31 -2.33
C VAL A 109 9.21 -5.46 -2.25
N MET A 110 8.47 -5.11 -3.29
CA MET A 110 7.01 -5.29 -3.35
C MET A 110 6.60 -6.76 -3.18
N ILE A 111 7.29 -7.69 -3.86
CA ILE A 111 7.04 -9.13 -3.73
C ILE A 111 7.33 -9.60 -2.30
N ALA A 112 8.46 -9.18 -1.72
CA ALA A 112 8.81 -9.54 -0.35
C ALA A 112 7.76 -9.05 0.65
N VAL A 113 7.32 -7.80 0.55
CA VAL A 113 6.25 -7.24 1.40
C VAL A 113 4.94 -8.00 1.20
N ALA A 114 4.56 -8.33 -0.04
CA ALA A 114 3.36 -9.12 -0.32
C ALA A 114 3.41 -10.50 0.35
N ILE A 115 4.56 -11.18 0.29
CA ILE A 115 4.77 -12.48 0.96
C ILE A 115 4.69 -12.34 2.48
N ILE A 116 5.31 -11.30 3.06
CA ILE A 116 5.26 -11.00 4.51
C ILE A 116 3.81 -10.76 4.97
N CYS A 117 2.98 -10.17 4.13
CA CYS A 117 1.57 -9.96 4.43
C CYS A 117 0.73 -11.24 4.36
N LEU A 118 1.16 -12.30 3.65
CA LEU A 118 0.36 -13.53 3.50
C LEU A 118 0.02 -14.19 4.85
N PRO A 119 0.98 -14.47 5.75
CA PRO A 119 0.66 -15.06 7.04
C PRO A 119 -0.29 -14.20 7.88
N ILE A 120 -0.12 -12.87 7.85
CA ILE A 120 -0.98 -11.91 8.56
C ILE A 120 -2.44 -12.04 8.10
N PHE A 121 -2.65 -12.20 6.80
CA PHE A 121 -3.99 -12.40 6.24
C PHE A 121 -4.54 -13.82 6.53
N PHE A 122 -3.70 -14.84 6.55
CA PHE A 122 -4.11 -16.23 6.83
C PHE A 122 -4.28 -16.54 8.33
N THR A 123 -3.72 -15.75 9.25
CA THR A 123 -3.93 -15.86 10.70
C THR A 123 -5.25 -15.20 11.14
N GLY A 124 -6.35 -15.58 10.51
CA GLY A 124 -7.71 -15.20 10.91
C GLY A 124 -8.20 -13.85 10.40
N GLY A 125 -7.53 -13.23 9.41
CA GLY A 125 -7.99 -11.98 8.80
C GLY A 125 -8.04 -10.79 9.76
N ILE A 126 -7.21 -10.78 10.81
CA ILE A 126 -7.17 -9.69 11.79
C ILE A 126 -5.76 -9.14 11.83
N ILE A 127 -5.59 -7.91 11.34
CA ILE A 127 -4.36 -7.14 11.52
C ILE A 127 -4.35 -6.57 12.94
N ALA A 128 -3.45 -7.05 13.79
CA ALA A 128 -3.19 -6.50 15.10
C ALA A 128 -2.61 -5.08 14.98
N ARG A 129 -2.84 -4.23 15.99
CA ARG A 129 -2.35 -2.84 15.96
C ARG A 129 -0.84 -2.73 15.74
N TRP A 130 -0.06 -3.67 16.28
CA TRP A 130 1.39 -3.68 16.12
C TRP A 130 1.82 -4.09 14.71
N GLU A 131 1.10 -5.01 14.05
CA GLU A 131 1.33 -5.38 12.64
C GLU A 131 1.03 -4.18 11.75
N GLY A 132 -0.06 -3.46 12.04
CA GLY A 132 -0.39 -2.20 11.37
C GLY A 132 0.70 -1.14 11.51
N ILE A 133 1.26 -0.97 12.71
CA ILE A 133 2.40 -0.05 12.96
C ILE A 133 3.63 -0.48 12.14
N LEU A 134 3.93 -1.78 12.11
CA LEU A 134 5.04 -2.33 11.35
C LEU A 134 4.86 -2.09 9.84
N LEU A 135 3.70 -2.39 9.27
CA LEU A 135 3.39 -2.15 7.86
C LEU A 135 3.37 -0.65 7.51
N PHE A 136 2.87 0.19 8.42
CA PHE A 136 2.92 1.64 8.24
C PHE A 136 4.36 2.18 8.26
N SER A 137 5.21 1.67 9.15
CA SER A 137 6.62 2.05 9.18
C SER A 137 7.35 1.66 7.89
N TYR A 138 7.01 0.52 7.29
CA TYR A 138 7.49 0.12 5.97
C TYR A 138 7.14 1.12 4.89
N TYR A 139 5.87 1.53 4.85
CA TYR A 139 5.39 2.54 3.93
C TYR A 139 6.19 3.84 4.09
N CYS A 140 6.34 4.36 5.32
CA CYS A 140 7.10 5.58 5.57
C CYS A 140 8.58 5.48 5.15
N ILE A 141 9.26 4.37 5.49
CA ILE A 141 10.66 4.14 5.11
C ILE A 141 10.81 4.08 3.58
N TYR A 142 9.91 3.39 2.90
CA TYR A 142 9.93 3.26 1.44
C TYR A 142 9.64 4.58 0.72
N THR A 143 8.63 5.35 1.18
CA THR A 143 8.36 6.68 0.63
C THR A 143 9.54 7.63 0.85
N ALA A 144 10.14 7.61 2.05
CA ALA A 144 11.35 8.39 2.32
C ALA A 144 12.52 7.97 1.41
N TYR A 145 12.67 6.68 1.14
CA TYR A 145 13.69 6.16 0.22
C TYR A 145 13.52 6.74 -1.19
N ILE A 146 12.32 6.64 -1.77
CA ILE A 146 12.04 7.14 -3.11
C ILE A 146 12.29 8.65 -3.20
N VAL A 147 11.83 9.42 -2.21
CA VAL A 147 12.01 10.88 -2.18
C VAL A 147 13.49 11.25 -2.09
N LEU A 148 14.23 10.66 -1.16
CA LEU A 148 15.67 10.93 -1.00
C LEU A 148 16.47 10.47 -2.21
N GLN A 149 16.06 9.36 -2.83
CA GLN A 149 16.66 8.86 -4.05
C GLN A 149 16.52 9.86 -5.19
N ALA A 150 15.30 10.36 -5.39
CA ALA A 150 15.02 11.32 -6.45
C ALA A 150 15.70 12.69 -6.20
N MET A 151 15.91 13.06 -4.94
CA MET A 151 16.67 14.26 -4.53
C MET A 151 18.20 14.07 -4.56
N HIS A 152 18.72 12.87 -4.87
CA HIS A 152 20.15 12.55 -4.83
C HIS A 152 20.82 12.91 -3.48
N HIS A 153 20.07 12.76 -2.38
CA HIS A 153 20.51 13.23 -1.07
C HIS A 153 21.57 12.30 -0.47
N ALA A 154 22.55 12.83 0.26
CA ALA A 154 23.66 12.07 0.85
C ALA A 154 23.23 10.98 1.87
N PHE A 155 21.96 10.98 2.29
CA PHE A 155 21.41 10.03 3.27
C PHE A 155 20.94 8.69 2.64
N LEU A 156 20.92 8.60 1.31
CA LEU A 156 20.55 7.42 0.53
C LEU A 156 21.22 6.10 0.99
N PRO A 157 22.55 6.06 1.23
CA PRO A 157 23.23 4.81 1.60
C PRO A 157 22.78 4.30 2.97
N MET A 158 22.56 5.22 3.92
CA MET A 158 22.08 4.89 5.26
C MET A 158 20.65 4.36 5.21
N LEU A 159 19.77 5.02 4.46
CA LEU A 159 18.38 4.58 4.33
C LEU A 159 18.28 3.23 3.61
N ARG A 160 19.10 2.99 2.58
CA ARG A 160 19.18 1.70 1.89
C ARG A 160 19.59 0.56 2.83
N MET A 161 20.56 0.79 3.73
CA MET A 161 20.89 -0.20 4.76
C MET A 161 19.71 -0.46 5.67
N ILE A 162 18.99 0.58 6.11
CA ILE A 162 17.79 0.43 6.94
C ILE A 162 16.77 -0.45 6.21
N THR A 163 16.43 -0.18 4.95
CA THR A 163 15.45 -1.00 4.20
C THR A 163 15.86 -2.47 4.08
N VAL A 164 17.15 -2.72 3.81
CA VAL A 164 17.69 -4.08 3.66
C VAL A 164 17.74 -4.83 4.99
N VAL A 165 17.93 -4.14 6.11
CA VAL A 165 17.95 -4.74 7.46
C VAL A 165 16.54 -4.91 8.03
N PHE A 166 15.61 -4.00 7.70
CA PHE A 166 14.23 -4.07 8.17
C PHE A 166 13.52 -5.32 7.63
N LEU A 167 13.78 -5.66 6.37
CA LEU A 167 13.19 -6.81 5.67
C LEU A 167 13.38 -8.16 6.39
N PRO A 168 14.61 -8.62 6.70
CA PRO A 168 14.84 -9.86 7.44
C PRO A 168 14.31 -9.82 8.88
N VAL A 169 14.34 -8.67 9.56
CA VAL A 169 13.77 -8.52 10.92
C VAL A 169 12.27 -8.80 10.90
N THR A 170 11.57 -8.34 9.87
CA THR A 170 10.12 -8.59 9.76
C THR A 170 9.78 -9.99 9.27
N ILE A 171 10.63 -10.62 8.44
CA ILE A 171 10.50 -12.05 8.15
C ILE A 171 10.58 -12.85 9.46
N LEU A 172 11.54 -12.53 10.33
CA LEU A 172 11.66 -13.16 11.63
C LEU A 172 10.44 -12.92 12.53
N ALA A 173 9.94 -11.69 12.59
CA ALA A 173 8.76 -11.33 13.38
C ALA A 173 7.50 -12.09 12.92
N VAL A 174 7.27 -12.14 11.60
CA VAL A 174 6.13 -12.87 11.02
C VAL A 174 6.29 -14.38 11.17
N MET A 175 7.50 -14.92 11.04
CA MET A 175 7.77 -16.34 11.32
C MET A 175 7.46 -16.70 12.78
N ILE A 176 7.95 -15.90 13.74
CA ILE A 176 7.69 -16.10 15.17
C ILE A 176 6.19 -16.06 15.42
N GLN A 177 5.49 -15.09 14.85
CA GLN A 177 4.05 -14.97 15.04
C GLN A 177 3.27 -16.15 14.43
N THR A 178 3.66 -16.59 13.24
CA THR A 178 3.07 -17.77 12.60
C THR A 178 3.30 -19.01 13.46
N MET A 179 4.50 -19.20 14.01
CA MET A 179 4.81 -20.29 14.93
C MET A 179 3.99 -20.21 16.22
N LEU A 180 3.86 -19.03 16.82
CA LEU A 180 3.05 -18.82 18.03
C LEU A 180 1.56 -19.09 17.78
N TYR A 181 1.04 -18.69 16.62
CA TYR A 181 -0.33 -18.98 16.21
C TYR A 181 -0.58 -20.50 16.07
N LEU A 182 0.28 -21.20 15.33
CA LEU A 182 0.18 -22.65 15.14
C LEU A 182 0.27 -23.40 16.49
N ARG A 183 1.15 -22.95 17.38
CA ARG A 183 1.31 -23.54 18.72
C ARG A 183 0.08 -23.33 19.60
N LYS A 184 -0.56 -22.16 19.51
CA LYS A 184 -1.77 -21.85 20.29
C LYS A 184 -2.99 -22.62 19.77
N LYS A 185 -3.11 -22.79 18.45
CA LYS A 185 -4.15 -23.61 17.82
C LYS A 185 -4.03 -25.09 18.21
N GLY A 186 -2.82 -25.65 18.19
CA GLY A 186 -2.59 -27.03 18.63
C GLY A 186 -2.83 -27.29 20.13
N ASN A 187 -2.91 -26.24 20.95
CA ASN A 187 -3.17 -26.34 22.39
C ASN A 187 -4.64 -26.09 22.76
N SER A 188 -5.50 -25.65 21.82
CA SER A 188 -6.94 -25.46 22.06
C SER A 188 -7.80 -26.64 21.64
N ASP A 189 -7.18 -27.66 21.03
CA ASP A 189 -7.83 -28.89 20.57
C ASP A 189 -7.77 -30.02 21.65
N TYR A 190 -7.43 -29.69 22.90
CA TYR A 190 -7.49 -30.54 24.09
C TYR A 190 -8.34 -29.87 25.18
#